data_AF-A0A6G4WY20-F1
#
_entry.id   AF-A0A6G4WY20-F1
#
_cell.length_a   1.000
_cell.length_b   1.000
_cell.length_c   1.000
_cell.angle_alpha   90.00
_cell.angle_beta   90.00
_cell.angle_gamma   90.00
#
_symmetry.space_group_name_H-M   'P 1'
#
loop_
_entity.id
_entity.type
_entity.pdbx_description
1 polymer ?
#
loop_
_entity_poly.entity_id
_entity_poly.type
_entity_poly.pdbx_seq_one_letter_code
_entity_poly.pdbx_strand_id
1 'polypeptide(L)'
;MARWGLIVEELPVGGNALPLANVLAEFEAVSRREAEELAKPHIRAYTPRHPMTPKRNRLYRTADGWMLVGEGAFQKHYPYHFRVCELEWDSDAAPVEDADH
;
A
#
# COMPACT_ATOMS: atom_id res chain seq x y z
N MET A 1 -0.93 -17.76 -11.46
CA MET A 1 -0.24 -16.69 -10.69
C MET A 1 -1.24 -16.16 -9.68
N ALA A 2 -0.82 -15.73 -8.49
CA ALA A 2 -1.75 -15.14 -7.52
C ALA A 2 -1.86 -13.63 -7.78
N ARG A 3 -3.03 -13.04 -7.50
CA ARG A 3 -3.25 -11.60 -7.57
C ARG A 3 -2.91 -10.99 -6.21
N TRP A 4 -2.16 -9.91 -6.23
CA TRP A 4 -1.65 -9.22 -5.04
C TRP A 4 -2.05 -7.76 -5.08
N GLY A 5 -2.47 -7.20 -3.94
CA GLY A 5 -2.75 -5.78 -3.79
C GLY A 5 -1.68 -5.10 -2.95
N LEU A 6 -1.23 -3.92 -3.40
CA LEU A 6 -0.54 -2.95 -2.56
C LEU A 6 -1.58 -2.08 -1.87
N ILE A 7 -1.73 -2.25 -0.56
CA ILE A 7 -2.66 -1.49 0.26
C ILE A 7 -1.88 -0.42 1.02
N VAL A 8 -2.38 0.82 1.00
CA VAL A 8 -1.92 1.87 1.90
C VAL A 8 -2.99 2.17 2.94
N GLU A 9 -2.59 2.16 4.21
CA GLU A 9 -3.40 2.67 5.31
C GLU A 9 -2.90 4.05 5.72
N GLU A 10 -3.80 5.01 5.68
CA GLU A 10 -3.53 6.38 6.11
C GLU A 10 -4.19 6.62 7.47
N LEU A 11 -3.40 7.00 8.47
CA LEU A 11 -3.95 7.46 9.74
C LEU A 11 -4.45 8.90 9.56
N PRO A 12 -5.72 9.19 9.86
CA PRO A 12 -6.25 10.52 9.65
C PRO A 12 -5.61 11.54 10.61
N VAL A 13 -5.41 12.73 10.07
CA VAL A 13 -4.89 13.86 10.82
C VAL A 13 -5.98 14.38 11.76
N GLY A 14 -5.82 14.21 13.07
CA GLY A 14 -6.71 14.83 14.07
C GLY A 14 -7.65 13.90 14.83
N GLY A 15 -7.33 12.61 14.96
CA GLY A 15 -7.82 11.75 16.06
C GLY A 15 -9.27 11.27 16.02
N ASN A 16 -10.11 11.78 15.09
CA ASN A 16 -11.54 11.48 15.05
C ASN A 16 -12.04 10.77 13.77
N ALA A 17 -11.13 10.28 12.92
CA ALA A 17 -11.53 9.48 11.76
C ALA A 17 -10.92 8.08 11.83
N LEU A 18 -11.61 7.12 11.19
CA LEU A 18 -11.10 5.76 11.05
C LEU A 18 -9.97 5.74 10.02
N PRO A 19 -8.93 4.90 10.20
CA PRO A 19 -7.95 4.64 9.15
C PRO A 19 -8.66 4.16 7.89
N LEU A 20 -8.31 4.75 6.75
CA LEU A 20 -8.81 4.33 5.44
C LEU A 20 -7.74 3.47 4.77
N ALA A 21 -8.16 2.30 4.28
CA ALA A 21 -7.35 1.43 3.44
C ALA A 21 -7.67 1.73 1.97
N ASN A 22 -6.63 2.04 1.19
CA ASN A 22 -6.75 2.25 -0.25
C ASN A 22 -5.86 1.24 -0.99
N VAL A 23 -6.38 0.64 -2.05
CA VAL A 23 -5.59 -0.19 -2.96
C VAL A 23 -4.87 0.74 -3.94
N LEU A 24 -3.54 0.79 -3.88
CA LEU A 24 -2.70 1.63 -4.73
C LEU A 24 -2.39 1.01 -6.08
N ALA A 25 -2.24 -0.31 -6.10
CA ALA A 25 -1.90 -1.07 -7.27
C ALA A 25 -2.22 -2.55 -7.03
N GLU A 26 -2.40 -3.28 -8.12
CA GLU A 26 -2.55 -4.72 -8.12
C GLU A 26 -1.54 -5.34 -9.07
N PHE A 27 -1.07 -6.53 -8.72
CA PHE A 27 -0.03 -7.25 -9.44
C PHE A 27 -0.39 -8.72 -9.55
N GLU A 28 0.07 -9.36 -10.63
CA GLU A 28 0.15 -10.81 -10.68
C GLU A 28 1.59 -11.22 -10.33
N ALA A 29 1.74 -12.16 -9.40
CA ALA A 29 3.04 -12.67 -9.00
C ALA A 29 2.95 -14.14 -8.57
N VAL A 30 4.05 -14.89 -8.75
CA VAL A 30 4.15 -16.28 -8.30
C VAL A 30 4.51 -16.40 -6.81
N SER A 31 4.98 -15.32 -6.19
CA SER A 31 5.32 -15.31 -4.76
C SER A 31 5.17 -13.91 -4.14
N ARG A 32 5.01 -13.87 -2.81
CA ARG A 32 5.02 -12.62 -2.03
C ARG A 32 6.27 -11.78 -2.31
N ARG A 33 7.44 -12.41 -2.40
CA ARG A 33 8.71 -11.69 -2.63
C ARG A 33 8.70 -10.96 -3.97
N GLU A 34 8.18 -11.60 -5.02
CA GLU A 34 8.06 -10.97 -6.33
C GLU A 34 7.03 -9.83 -6.30
N ALA A 35 5.85 -10.04 -5.70
CA ALA A 35 4.86 -8.98 -5.50
C ALA A 35 5.45 -7.78 -4.73
N GLU A 36 6.29 -8.04 -3.75
CA GLU A 36 7.02 -7.01 -3.00
C GLU A 36 8.04 -6.24 -3.86
N GLU A 37 8.77 -6.90 -4.76
CA GLU A 37 9.65 -6.22 -5.72
C GLU A 37 8.86 -5.35 -6.70
N LEU A 38 7.72 -5.84 -7.17
CA LEU A 38 6.80 -5.09 -8.04
C LEU A 38 6.20 -3.87 -7.30
N ALA A 39 5.91 -3.99 -6.01
CA ALA A 39 5.32 -2.92 -5.21
C ALA A 39 6.31 -1.80 -4.85
N LYS A 40 7.60 -2.09 -4.68
CA LYS A 40 8.64 -1.09 -4.29
C LYS A 40 8.62 0.20 -5.11
N PRO A 41 8.58 0.19 -6.46
CA PRO A 41 8.52 1.43 -7.23
C PRO A 41 7.25 2.25 -6.94
N HIS A 42 6.10 1.60 -6.73
CA HIS A 42 4.86 2.29 -6.37
C HIS A 42 4.95 2.96 -4.99
N ILE A 43 5.53 2.27 -4.00
CA ILE A 43 5.76 2.82 -2.65
C ILE A 43 6.69 4.04 -2.71
N ARG A 44 7.74 3.99 -3.54
CA ARG A 44 8.68 5.12 -3.70
C ARG A 44 8.09 6.31 -4.45
N ALA A 45 7.18 6.05 -5.39
CA ALA A 45 6.48 7.08 -6.15
C ALA A 45 5.26 7.65 -5.41
N TYR A 46 4.82 7.00 -4.33
CA TYR A 46 3.67 7.45 -3.55
C TYR A 46 3.90 8.85 -3.00
N THR A 47 3.03 9.76 -3.44
CA THR A 47 3.01 11.16 -2.98
C THR A 47 1.87 11.31 -1.99
N PRO A 48 2.15 11.34 -0.67
CA PRO A 48 1.10 11.43 0.33
C PRO A 48 0.35 12.76 0.20
N ARG A 49 -0.99 12.72 0.32
CA ARG A 49 -1.85 13.92 0.24
C ARG A 49 -1.58 14.91 1.39
N HIS A 50 -1.05 14.41 2.50
CA HIS A 50 -0.64 15.19 3.65
C HIS A 50 0.80 14.80 4.06
N PRO A 51 1.59 15.71 4.65
CA PRO A 51 1.33 17.14 4.84
C PRO A 51 1.35 17.91 3.51
N MET A 52 0.63 19.04 3.43
CA MET A 52 0.65 19.92 2.24
C MET A 52 2.04 20.51 1.94
N THR A 53 2.93 20.53 2.93
CA THR A 53 4.34 20.90 2.79
C THR A 53 5.23 19.82 3.40
N PRO A 54 5.56 18.77 2.62
CA PRO A 54 6.49 17.74 3.08
C PRO A 54 7.91 18.31 3.11
N LYS A 55 8.55 18.28 4.28
CA LYS A 55 9.96 18.65 4.42
C LYS A 55 10.89 17.48 4.14
N ARG A 56 10.47 16.28 4.55
CA ARG A 56 11.28 15.06 4.43
C ARG A 56 10.38 13.83 4.49
N ASN A 57 10.63 12.87 3.60
CA ASN A 57 10.00 11.55 3.64
C ASN A 57 11.04 10.50 4.00
N ARG A 58 10.66 9.53 4.84
CA ARG A 58 11.52 8.41 5.24
C ARG A 58 10.76 7.11 5.09
N LEU A 59 11.32 6.16 4.37
CA LEU A 59 10.71 4.84 4.16
C LEU A 59 11.44 3.81 5.02
N TYR A 60 10.69 3.07 5.82
CA TYR A 60 11.17 2.01 6.71
C TYR A 60 10.61 0.66 6.26
N ARG A 61 11.39 -0.41 6.42
CA ARG A 61 10.91 -1.79 6.27
C ARG A 61 10.33 -2.26 7.60
N THR A 62 9.16 -2.86 7.59
CA THR A 62 8.52 -3.47 8.77
C THR A 62 8.49 -5.00 8.65
N ALA A 63 7.98 -5.69 9.66
CA ALA A 63 7.82 -7.15 9.62
C ALA A 63 6.80 -7.60 8.55
N ASP A 64 5.80 -6.76 8.29
CA ASP A 64 4.63 -7.04 7.46
C ASP A 64 4.56 -6.21 6.16
N GLY A 65 5.49 -5.26 5.96
CA GLY A 65 5.48 -4.39 4.78
C GLY A 65 6.45 -3.22 4.88
N TRP A 66 5.95 -2.00 4.67
CA TRP A 66 6.74 -0.76 4.76
C TRP A 66 5.97 0.34 5.47
N MET A 67 6.70 1.26 6.07
CA MET A 67 6.15 2.45 6.69
C MET A 67 6.83 3.69 6.12
N LEU A 68 6.06 4.54 5.44
CA LEU A 68 6.53 5.87 5.04
C LEU A 68 6.15 6.85 6.15
N VAL A 69 7.12 7.63 6.62
CA VAL A 69 6.89 8.72 7.55
C VAL A 69 7.18 10.03 6.83
N GLY A 70 6.13 10.78 6.56
CA GLY A 70 6.22 12.16 6.09
C GLY A 70 6.40 13.12 7.25
N GLU A 71 7.43 13.96 7.19
CA GLU A 71 7.67 15.04 8.16
C GLU A 71 7.10 16.34 7.61
N GLY A 72 6.09 16.87 8.31
CA GLY A 72 5.44 18.14 7.96
C GLY A 72 6.00 19.34 8.71
N ALA A 73 5.40 20.50 8.45
CA ALA A 73 5.62 21.68 9.29
C ALA A 73 5.29 21.38 10.78
N PHE A 74 6.00 22.03 11.70
CA PHE A 74 5.85 21.88 13.16
C PHE A 74 6.15 20.48 13.71
N GLN A 75 7.07 19.72 13.09
CA GLN A 75 7.55 18.41 13.59
C GLN A 75 6.44 17.34 13.72
N LYS A 76 5.32 17.50 13.01
CA LYS A 76 4.30 16.47 12.93
C LYS A 76 4.74 15.36 11.97
N HIS A 77 4.65 14.12 12.44
CA HIS A 77 4.93 12.93 11.64
C HIS A 77 3.62 12.32 11.14
N TYR A 78 3.58 12.00 9.86
CA TYR A 78 2.43 11.39 9.20
C TYR A 78 2.82 9.99 8.72
N PRO A 79 2.35 8.94 9.41
CA PRO A 79 2.65 7.56 9.04
C PRO A 79 1.69 7.04 7.95
N TYR A 80 2.27 6.33 6.98
CA TYR A 80 1.56 5.61 5.93
C TYR A 80 2.06 4.17 5.93
N HIS A 81 1.16 3.21 6.18
CA HIS A 81 1.52 1.79 6.22
C HIS A 81 1.20 1.16 4.87
N PHE A 82 2.21 0.57 4.25
CA PHE A 82 2.08 -0.16 2.99
C PHE A 82 2.16 -1.65 3.28
N ARG A 83 1.16 -2.40 2.83
CA ARG A 83 1.15 -3.86 2.89
C ARG A 83 0.91 -4.44 1.52
N VAL A 84 1.62 -5.53 1.24
CA VAL A 84 1.41 -6.33 0.03
C VAL A 84 0.65 -7.57 0.47
N CYS A 85 -0.60 -7.68 0.02
CA CYS A 85 -1.53 -8.73 0.43
C CYS A 85 -1.94 -9.55 -0.78
N GLU A 86 -2.09 -10.86 -0.58
CA GLU A 86 -2.70 -11.73 -1.58
C GLU A 86 -4.21 -11.49 -1.59
N LEU A 87 -4.81 -11.44 -2.77
CA LEU A 87 -6.25 -11.33 -2.95
C LEU A 87 -6.84 -12.74 -2.94
N GLU A 88 -7.45 -13.15 -1.84
CA GLU A 88 -8.05 -14.48 -1.70
C GLU A 88 -9.46 -14.58 -2.30
N TRP A 89 -10.20 -13.47 -2.35
CA TRP A 89 -11.57 -13.44 -2.85
C TRP A 89 -11.96 -12.04 -3.32
N ASP A 90 -12.63 -11.98 -4.48
CA ASP A 90 -13.19 -10.78 -5.07
C ASP A 90 -14.63 -11.10 -5.50
N SER A 91 -15.58 -10.31 -4.99
CA SER A 91 -17.01 -10.52 -5.22
C SER A 91 -17.45 -10.29 -6.66
N ASP A 92 -16.68 -9.51 -7.43
CA ASP A 92 -16.98 -9.14 -8.82
C ASP A 92 -15.95 -9.73 -9.81
N ALA A 93 -15.05 -10.60 -9.33
CA ALA A 93 -14.13 -11.29 -10.22
C ALA A 93 -14.91 -12.14 -11.23
N ALA A 94 -14.66 -11.88 -12.52
CA ALA A 94 -15.14 -12.75 -13.58
C ALA A 94 -14.71 -14.19 -13.26
N PRO A 95 -15.61 -15.19 -13.38
CA PRO A 95 -15.23 -16.57 -13.17
C PRO A 95 -14.07 -16.88 -14.11
N VAL A 96 -12.96 -17.38 -13.55
CA VAL A 96 -11.85 -17.91 -14.34
C VAL A 96 -12.43 -18.94 -15.30
N GLU A 97 -12.37 -18.66 -16.60
CA GLU A 97 -12.71 -19.66 -17.61
C GLU A 97 -11.66 -20.76 -17.49
N ASP A 98 -12.00 -21.84 -16.79
CA ASP A 98 -11.33 -23.14 -16.88
C ASP A 98 -11.47 -23.63 -18.33
N ALA A 99 -10.62 -23.13 -19.21
CA ALA A 99 -10.43 -23.66 -20.55
C ALA A 99 -9.55 -24.92 -20.47
N ASP A 100 -10.16 -26.02 -20.02
CA ASP A 100 -9.66 -27.38 -20.25
C ASP A 100 -10.70 -28.13 -21.10
N HIS A 101 -10.38 -28.30 -22.39
CA HIS A 101 -10.95 -29.33 -23.25
C HIS A 101 -9.84 -29.98 -24.07
#